data_AF-A0AB40CH18-F1
#
_entry.id   AF-A0AB40CH18-F1
#
_cell.length_a   1.000
_cell.length_b   1.000
_cell.length_c   1.000
_cell.angle_alpha   90.00
_cell.angle_beta   90.00
_cell.angle_gamma   90.00
#
_symmetry.space_group_name_H-M   'P 1'
#
loop_
_entity.id
_entity.type
_entity.pdbx_description
1 polymer ?
#
loop_
_entity_poly.entity_id
_entity_poly.type
_entity_poly.pdbx_seq_one_letter_code
_entity_poly.pdbx_strand_id
1 'polypeptide(L)'
;MRTVSLRSPAPATVPSQFSGMLSRSRSPMIVRCLQRRDEVSSIPKLEPFSRSRIDRLVKDPPLLEKTKDDFTDYCSTLEGEESCRCWTAYFELRDLEKEMSQEDIETLIRQSGGIKSLIDCVHGITAMQKKQEGKFAIPTVSNKETEKKIPFPVPDGIPKSKDELEEEEKARMPDSSHTRLLRAMGRFPAWYSQAPDHESD
;
A
#
# COMPACT_ATOMS: atom_id res chain seq x y z
N MET A 1 31.09 -54.22 -2.75
CA MET A 1 30.31 -54.60 -1.55
C MET A 1 31.14 -54.31 -0.30
N ARG A 2 30.93 -53.14 0.32
CA ARG A 2 31.41 -52.80 1.67
C ARG A 2 30.33 -51.96 2.31
N THR A 3 29.61 -52.54 3.25
CA THR A 3 28.50 -51.93 3.98
C THR A 3 29.08 -51.08 5.12
N VAL A 4 28.68 -49.81 5.17
CA VAL A 4 29.01 -48.91 6.28
C VAL A 4 27.70 -48.65 7.02
N SER A 5 27.55 -49.29 8.18
CA SER A 5 26.37 -49.16 9.04
C SER A 5 26.64 -48.07 10.08
N LEU A 6 26.00 -46.91 9.92
CA LEU A 6 26.07 -45.79 10.87
C LEU A 6 25.02 -46.01 11.97
N ARG A 7 25.53 -46.22 13.18
CA ARG A 7 24.78 -46.50 14.42
C ARG A 7 24.29 -45.19 15.04
N SER A 8 22.98 -45.11 15.29
CA SER A 8 22.32 -44.04 16.06
C SER A 8 22.76 -44.04 17.53
N PRO A 9 22.91 -42.88 18.19
CA PRO A 9 23.16 -42.80 19.62
C PRO A 9 21.86 -42.81 20.45
N ALA A 10 21.84 -43.63 21.49
CA ALA A 10 20.82 -43.64 22.54
C ALA A 10 21.08 -42.55 23.60
N PRO A 11 20.05 -42.05 24.29
CA PRO A 11 20.21 -41.03 25.34
C PRO A 11 20.75 -41.63 26.65
N ALA A 12 21.68 -40.90 27.26
CA ALA A 12 22.30 -41.26 28.53
C ALA A 12 21.36 -41.02 29.73
N THR A 13 21.25 -42.04 30.56
CA THR A 13 20.65 -42.04 31.90
C THR A 13 21.65 -41.50 32.92
N VAL A 14 21.19 -40.63 33.84
CA VAL A 14 21.83 -40.38 35.15
C VAL A 14 20.79 -40.46 36.27
N PRO A 15 21.15 -40.96 37.47
CA PRO A 15 20.18 -41.39 38.47
C PRO A 15 20.07 -40.46 39.70
N SER A 16 19.08 -40.81 40.53
CA SER A 16 19.10 -40.81 42.00
C SER A 16 18.42 -39.67 42.77
N GLN A 17 17.17 -39.96 43.13
CA GLN A 17 16.59 -39.96 44.48
C GLN A 17 16.99 -38.83 45.46
N PHE A 18 15.97 -38.09 45.91
CA PHE A 18 15.83 -37.77 47.33
C PHE A 18 14.37 -37.98 47.76
N SER A 19 14.20 -38.92 48.70
CA SER A 19 12.98 -39.17 49.42
C SER A 19 12.64 -37.98 50.32
N GLY A 20 11.38 -37.56 50.29
CA GLY A 20 10.82 -36.57 51.21
C GLY A 20 9.33 -36.81 51.34
N MET A 21 8.96 -37.81 52.15
CA MET A 21 7.59 -38.00 52.58
C MET A 21 7.18 -36.84 53.48
N LEU A 22 6.13 -36.11 53.09
CA LEU A 22 5.19 -35.46 54.00
C LEU A 22 3.87 -35.29 53.24
N SER A 23 2.95 -36.20 53.54
CA SER A 23 1.53 -36.09 53.20
C SER A 23 0.99 -34.75 53.65
N ARG A 24 0.68 -33.87 52.70
CA ARG A 24 -0.27 -32.78 52.92
C ARG A 24 -1.50 -33.08 52.08
N SER A 25 -2.48 -33.73 52.72
CA SER A 25 -3.83 -33.87 52.20
C SER A 25 -4.34 -32.49 51.82
N ARG A 26 -4.39 -32.20 50.51
CA ARG A 26 -5.10 -31.03 49.99
C ARG A 26 -6.54 -31.48 49.81
N SER A 27 -7.38 -31.19 50.80
CA SER A 27 -8.83 -31.24 50.65
C SER A 27 -9.22 -30.40 49.42
N PRO A 28 -10.04 -30.91 48.48
CA PRO A 28 -10.61 -30.05 47.46
C PRO A 28 -11.53 -29.06 48.18
N MET A 29 -11.16 -27.78 48.14
CA MET A 29 -12.06 -26.71 48.56
C MET A 29 -13.19 -26.66 47.54
N ILE A 30 -14.28 -27.36 47.82
CA ILE A 30 -15.52 -27.22 47.06
C ILE A 30 -16.08 -25.86 47.44
N VAL A 31 -15.84 -24.86 46.58
CA VAL A 31 -16.49 -23.56 46.67
C VAL A 31 -17.96 -23.76 46.31
N ARG A 32 -18.82 -23.94 47.33
CA ARG A 32 -20.27 -23.84 47.17
C ARG A 32 -20.63 -22.36 47.17
N CYS A 33 -20.91 -21.80 46.00
CA CYS A 33 -21.57 -20.50 45.90
C CYS A 33 -22.96 -20.61 46.53
N LEU A 34 -23.13 -20.04 47.72
CA LEU A 34 -24.44 -19.80 48.31
C LEU A 34 -25.10 -18.64 47.54
N GLN A 35 -25.74 -18.97 46.42
CA GLN A 35 -26.60 -18.02 45.74
C GLN A 35 -27.86 -17.85 46.59
N ARG A 36 -27.96 -16.72 47.32
CA ARG A 36 -29.23 -16.30 47.93
C ARG A 36 -30.26 -16.21 46.80
N ARG A 37 -31.36 -16.94 46.96
CA ARG A 37 -32.40 -17.12 45.94
C ARG A 37 -33.49 -16.03 45.99
N ASP A 38 -33.21 -14.88 46.59
CA ASP A 38 -34.22 -13.86 46.80
C ASP A 38 -33.69 -12.53 46.26
N GLU A 39 -33.90 -12.31 44.96
CA GLU A 39 -34.10 -11.01 44.27
C GLU A 39 -33.99 -11.22 42.75
N VAL A 40 -35.07 -11.72 42.17
CA VAL A 40 -35.25 -12.00 40.73
C VAL A 40 -35.69 -10.73 40.00
N SER A 41 -34.87 -9.68 40.03
CA SER A 41 -35.09 -8.50 39.18
C SER A 41 -33.79 -7.76 38.94
N SER A 42 -33.28 -7.83 37.70
CA SER A 42 -32.15 -7.05 37.15
C SER A 42 -30.80 -7.76 37.03
N ILE A 43 -30.77 -9.07 36.78
CA ILE A 43 -29.64 -9.63 36.01
C ILE A 43 -29.97 -9.38 34.53
N PRO A 44 -29.32 -8.44 33.82
CA PRO A 44 -29.49 -8.33 32.38
C PRO A 44 -29.09 -9.67 31.77
N LYS A 45 -30.03 -10.34 31.11
CA LYS A 45 -29.78 -11.61 30.40
C LYS A 45 -28.71 -11.33 29.35
N LEU A 46 -27.48 -11.72 29.66
CA LEU A 46 -26.40 -11.75 28.69
C LEU A 46 -26.78 -12.78 27.62
N GLU A 47 -26.63 -12.36 26.36
CA GLU A 47 -26.69 -13.27 25.21
C GLU A 47 -25.83 -14.52 25.51
N PRO A 48 -26.30 -15.73 25.15
CA PRO A 48 -25.54 -16.95 25.35
C PRO A 48 -24.11 -16.80 24.81
N PHE A 49 -23.10 -17.06 25.65
CA PHE A 49 -21.69 -17.02 25.25
C PHE A 49 -21.38 -17.95 24.06
N SER A 50 -22.23 -18.95 23.83
CA SER A 50 -22.23 -19.81 22.65
C SER A 50 -23.01 -19.18 21.50
N ARG A 51 -22.50 -18.10 20.90
CA ARG A 51 -22.93 -17.71 19.56
C ARG A 51 -22.64 -18.86 18.60
N SER A 52 -23.65 -19.29 17.84
CA SER A 52 -23.47 -20.33 16.83
C SER A 52 -22.46 -19.85 15.78
N ARG A 53 -21.70 -20.78 15.17
CA ARG A 53 -20.76 -20.44 14.08
C ARG A 53 -21.43 -19.65 12.95
N ILE A 54 -22.73 -19.84 12.78
CA ILE A 54 -23.57 -19.20 11.77
C ILE A 54 -23.92 -17.75 12.17
N ASP A 55 -24.23 -17.47 13.45
CA ASP A 55 -24.47 -16.09 13.93
C ASP A 55 -23.22 -15.21 13.83
N ARG A 56 -22.02 -15.81 13.86
CA ARG A 56 -20.76 -15.09 13.59
C ARG A 56 -20.64 -14.75 12.10
N LEU A 57 -20.86 -15.72 11.23
CA LEU A 57 -20.78 -15.53 9.77
C LEU A 57 -21.80 -14.51 9.25
N VAL A 58 -22.99 -14.42 9.84
CA VAL A 58 -24.04 -13.48 9.42
C VAL A 58 -23.78 -12.04 9.87
N LYS A 59 -23.02 -11.85 10.96
CA LYS A 59 -22.79 -10.52 11.57
C LYS A 59 -21.40 -9.96 11.28
N ASP A 60 -20.47 -10.81 10.83
CA ASP A 60 -19.16 -10.37 10.38
C ASP A 60 -19.30 -9.70 9.00
N PRO A 61 -18.87 -8.43 8.86
CA PRO A 61 -18.81 -7.81 7.53
C PRO A 61 -17.95 -8.67 6.60
N PRO A 62 -18.23 -8.66 5.29
CA PRO A 62 -17.52 -9.47 4.32
C PRO A 62 -16.02 -9.25 4.50
N LEU A 63 -15.25 -10.33 4.44
CA LEU A 63 -13.82 -10.31 4.77
C LEU A 63 -13.07 -9.24 3.96
N LEU A 64 -13.52 -9.04 2.72
CA LEU A 64 -13.05 -8.00 1.81
C LEU A 64 -13.21 -6.58 2.35
N GLU A 65 -14.35 -6.26 2.94
CA GLU A 65 -14.61 -4.92 3.48
C GLU A 65 -13.69 -4.62 4.66
N LYS A 66 -13.53 -5.59 5.58
CA LYS A 66 -12.56 -5.48 6.68
C LYS A 66 -11.15 -5.22 6.16
N THR A 67 -10.71 -5.97 5.14
CA THR A 67 -9.37 -5.75 4.59
C THR A 67 -9.20 -4.41 3.91
N LYS A 68 -10.25 -3.85 3.30
CA LYS A 68 -10.18 -2.51 2.71
C LYS A 68 -10.02 -1.42 3.77
N ASP A 69 -10.71 -1.58 4.90
CA ASP A 69 -10.55 -0.68 6.05
C ASP A 69 -9.13 -0.82 6.61
N ASP A 70 -8.65 -2.05 6.81
CA ASP A 70 -7.28 -2.31 7.25
C ASP A 70 -6.23 -1.72 6.28
N PHE A 71 -6.50 -1.77 4.95
CA PHE A 71 -5.65 -1.16 3.92
C PHE A 71 -5.60 0.34 4.08
N THR A 72 -6.77 0.97 4.29
CA THR A 72 -6.90 2.42 4.47
C THR A 72 -6.14 2.87 5.71
N ASP A 73 -6.33 2.17 6.82
CA ASP A 73 -5.62 2.40 8.07
C ASP A 73 -4.11 2.24 7.86
N TYR A 74 -3.67 1.15 7.23
CA TYR A 74 -2.26 0.91 6.97
C TYR A 74 -1.64 1.97 6.05
N CYS A 75 -2.27 2.30 4.92
CA CYS A 75 -1.76 3.31 3.98
C CYS A 75 -1.68 4.69 4.63
N SER A 76 -2.57 5.02 5.58
CA SER A 76 -2.54 6.28 6.33
C SER A 76 -1.36 6.39 7.31
N THR A 77 -0.81 5.26 7.76
CA THR A 77 0.36 5.23 8.66
C THR A 77 1.70 5.37 7.93
N LEU A 78 1.70 5.26 6.60
CA LEU A 78 2.90 5.34 5.78
C LEU A 78 3.07 6.76 5.21
N GLU A 79 4.31 7.19 5.03
CA GLU A 79 4.67 8.45 4.38
C GLU A 79 5.62 8.17 3.20
N GLY A 80 5.64 9.05 2.20
CA GLY A 80 6.58 8.97 1.07
C GLY A 80 6.12 8.09 -0.10
N GLU A 81 7.05 7.32 -0.68
CA GLU A 81 6.79 6.50 -1.88
C GLU A 81 6.00 5.23 -1.52
N GLU A 82 6.22 4.70 -0.32
CA GLU A 82 5.53 3.52 0.20
C GLU A 82 4.03 3.76 0.35
N SER A 83 3.61 4.97 0.75
CA SER A 83 2.18 5.30 0.85
C SER A 83 1.55 5.38 -0.54
N CYS A 84 2.23 5.96 -1.54
CA CYS A 84 1.77 5.95 -2.93
C CYS A 84 1.61 4.52 -3.48
N ARG A 85 2.58 3.63 -3.21
CA ARG A 85 2.50 2.21 -3.60
C ARG A 85 1.37 1.47 -2.89
N CYS A 86 1.13 1.78 -1.61
CA CYS A 86 0.03 1.22 -0.84
C CYS A 86 -1.34 1.60 -1.41
N TRP A 87 -1.56 2.90 -1.66
CA TRP A 87 -2.80 3.39 -2.25
C TRP A 87 -3.03 2.85 -3.66
N THR A 88 -1.96 2.65 -4.44
CA THR A 88 -2.05 2.02 -5.76
C THR A 88 -2.53 0.57 -5.63
N ALA A 89 -1.98 -0.23 -4.70
CA ALA A 89 -2.47 -1.58 -4.44
C ALA A 89 -3.95 -1.58 -3.99
N TYR A 90 -4.38 -0.59 -3.21
CA TYR A 90 -5.78 -0.48 -2.81
C TYR A 90 -6.72 -0.31 -4.02
N PHE A 91 -6.37 0.54 -4.99
CA PHE A 91 -7.16 0.70 -6.22
C PHE A 91 -7.12 -0.55 -7.08
N GLU A 92 -5.94 -1.17 -7.22
CA GLU A 92 -5.79 -2.42 -7.96
C GLU A 92 -6.61 -3.57 -7.35
N LEU A 93 -6.70 -3.66 -6.02
CA LEU A 93 -7.58 -4.63 -5.35
C LEU A 93 -9.05 -4.40 -5.68
N ARG A 94 -9.48 -3.14 -5.84
CA ARG A 94 -10.85 -2.76 -6.23
C ARG A 94 -11.14 -3.02 -7.70
N ASP A 95 -10.12 -3.01 -8.54
CA ASP A 95 -10.25 -3.39 -9.94
C ASP A 95 -10.31 -4.92 -10.08
N LEU A 96 -9.52 -5.66 -9.30
CA LEU A 96 -9.67 -7.12 -9.17
C LEU A 96 -11.07 -7.51 -8.67
N GLU A 97 -11.68 -6.74 -7.76
CA GLU A 97 -13.09 -6.92 -7.35
C GLU A 97 -14.10 -6.89 -8.50
N LYS A 98 -13.79 -6.16 -9.58
CA LYS A 98 -14.65 -6.10 -10.77
C LYS A 98 -14.36 -7.23 -11.75
N GLU A 99 -13.13 -7.72 -11.79
CA GLU A 99 -12.67 -8.72 -12.76
C GLU A 99 -12.88 -10.17 -12.29
N MET A 100 -12.73 -10.44 -10.99
CA MET A 100 -12.85 -11.78 -10.41
C MET A 100 -13.99 -11.91 -9.40
N SER A 101 -14.32 -13.15 -9.05
CA SER A 101 -15.37 -13.42 -8.06
C SER A 101 -14.92 -12.99 -6.65
N GLN A 102 -15.87 -12.61 -5.80
CA GLN A 102 -15.57 -12.24 -4.41
C GLN A 102 -14.88 -13.37 -3.65
N GLU A 103 -15.22 -14.63 -3.96
CA GLU A 103 -14.64 -15.82 -3.32
C GLU A 103 -13.13 -15.91 -3.58
N ASP A 104 -12.69 -15.68 -4.82
CA ASP A 104 -11.28 -15.73 -5.20
C ASP A 104 -10.46 -14.67 -4.44
N ILE A 105 -11.01 -13.47 -4.26
CA ILE A 105 -10.36 -12.38 -3.53
C ILE A 105 -10.25 -12.72 -2.05
N GLU A 106 -11.29 -13.31 -1.47
CA GLU A 106 -11.23 -13.77 -0.08
C GLU A 106 -10.19 -14.89 0.12
N THR A 107 -10.00 -15.77 -0.87
CA THR A 107 -8.91 -16.76 -0.81
C THR A 107 -7.54 -16.09 -0.87
N LEU A 108 -7.36 -15.07 -1.71
CA LEU A 108 -6.13 -14.28 -1.80
C LEU A 108 -5.81 -13.57 -0.49
N ILE A 109 -6.81 -12.95 0.14
CA ILE A 109 -6.68 -12.34 1.47
C ILE A 109 -6.26 -13.38 2.50
N ARG A 110 -6.87 -14.56 2.49
CA ARG A 110 -6.56 -15.62 3.45
C ARG A 110 -5.15 -16.20 3.25
N GLN A 111 -4.67 -16.25 2.00
CA GLN A 111 -3.33 -16.75 1.66
C GLN A 111 -2.22 -15.74 1.96
N SER A 112 -2.49 -14.44 1.79
CA SER A 112 -1.48 -13.39 1.90
C SER A 112 -1.02 -13.11 3.34
N GLY A 113 -1.72 -13.60 4.37
CA GLY A 113 -1.21 -13.65 5.74
C GLY A 113 -0.88 -12.30 6.40
N GLY A 114 -1.21 -11.16 5.75
CA GLY A 114 -0.99 -9.81 6.24
C GLY A 114 -1.00 -8.76 5.13
N ILE A 115 -1.23 -7.50 5.50
CA ILE A 115 -1.51 -6.44 4.52
C ILE A 115 -0.31 -6.05 3.66
N LYS A 116 0.90 -6.09 4.22
CA LYS A 116 2.14 -5.81 3.47
C LYS A 116 2.37 -6.84 2.36
N SER A 117 2.20 -8.12 2.70
CA SER A 117 2.30 -9.19 1.71
C SER A 117 1.15 -9.14 0.72
N LEU A 118 -0.06 -8.76 1.15
CA LEU A 118 -1.21 -8.60 0.26
C LEU A 118 -0.98 -7.48 -0.76
N ILE A 119 -0.39 -6.35 -0.35
CA ILE A 119 0.03 -5.26 -1.25
C ILE A 119 0.94 -5.80 -2.36
N ASP A 120 1.99 -6.54 -1.99
CA ASP A 120 2.93 -7.11 -2.97
C ASP A 120 2.26 -8.17 -3.87
N CYS A 121 1.36 -8.99 -3.31
CA CYS A 121 0.58 -9.97 -4.07
C CYS A 121 -0.33 -9.29 -5.12
N VAL A 122 -1.04 -8.22 -4.73
CA VAL A 122 -1.93 -7.48 -5.63
C VAL A 122 -1.13 -6.88 -6.78
N HIS A 123 -0.03 -6.17 -6.48
CA HIS A 123 0.88 -5.64 -7.50
C HIS A 123 1.42 -6.73 -8.44
N GLY A 124 1.70 -7.92 -7.90
CA GLY A 124 2.15 -9.07 -8.69
C GLY A 124 1.09 -9.57 -9.66
N ILE A 125 -0.16 -9.72 -9.20
CA ILE A 125 -1.28 -10.21 -10.00
C ILE A 125 -1.64 -9.22 -11.10
N THR A 126 -1.75 -7.94 -10.79
CA THR A 126 -2.05 -6.90 -11.78
C THR A 126 -0.94 -6.76 -12.82
N ALA A 127 0.34 -6.86 -12.41
CA ALA A 127 1.46 -6.90 -13.35
C ALA A 127 1.39 -8.13 -14.27
N MET A 128 0.95 -9.28 -13.75
CA MET A 128 0.75 -10.49 -14.55
C MET A 128 -0.41 -10.36 -15.54
N GLN A 129 -1.54 -9.78 -15.11
CA GLN A 129 -2.71 -9.52 -15.98
C GLN A 129 -2.34 -8.56 -17.12
N LYS A 130 -1.73 -7.41 -16.79
CA LYS A 130 -1.24 -6.43 -17.80
C LYS A 130 -0.28 -7.08 -18.80
N LYS A 131 0.62 -7.95 -18.32
CA LYS A 131 1.55 -8.69 -19.19
C LYS A 131 0.84 -9.73 -20.05
N GLN A 132 -0.24 -10.34 -19.56
CA GLN A 132 -1.02 -11.32 -20.32
C GLN A 132 -1.82 -10.65 -21.43
N GLU A 133 -2.44 -9.50 -21.17
CA GLU A 133 -3.12 -8.68 -22.19
C GLU A 133 -2.12 -8.21 -23.26
N GLY A 134 -0.92 -7.80 -22.85
CA GLY A 134 0.18 -7.44 -23.75
C GLY A 134 0.78 -8.60 -24.56
N LYS A 135 0.42 -9.86 -24.30
CA LYS A 135 0.82 -11.01 -25.15
C LYS A 135 -0.17 -11.28 -26.28
N PHE A 136 -1.41 -10.79 -26.18
CA PHE A 136 -2.39 -10.84 -27.27
C PHE A 136 -2.30 -9.60 -28.18
N ALA A 137 -1.64 -8.53 -27.74
CA ALA A 137 -1.21 -7.43 -28.58
C ALA A 137 0.20 -7.70 -29.11
N ILE A 138 0.36 -7.76 -30.44
CA ILE A 138 1.63 -7.90 -31.14
C ILE A 138 2.66 -6.87 -30.59
N PRO A 139 3.91 -7.26 -30.29
CA PRO A 139 4.84 -6.37 -29.61
C PRO A 139 5.41 -5.36 -30.61
N THR A 140 5.03 -4.09 -30.47
CA THR A 140 5.88 -3.00 -30.99
C THR A 140 6.92 -2.71 -29.93
N VAL A 141 8.14 -3.18 -30.19
CA VAL A 141 9.36 -2.85 -29.47
C VAL A 141 9.45 -1.34 -29.20
N SER A 142 9.63 -0.97 -27.93
CA SER A 142 10.25 0.30 -27.59
C SER A 142 11.12 0.08 -26.36
N ASN A 143 12.42 -0.05 -26.60
CA ASN A 143 13.45 0.23 -25.60
C ASN A 143 13.16 1.61 -25.00
N LYS A 144 12.95 1.70 -23.70
CA LYS A 144 13.05 2.97 -22.97
C LYS A 144 13.90 2.76 -21.74
N GLU A 145 15.17 3.03 -21.98
CA GLU A 145 16.18 3.41 -21.01
C GLU A 145 15.65 4.54 -20.12
N THR A 146 16.00 4.41 -18.86
CA THR A 146 15.84 5.35 -17.76
C THR A 146 16.23 6.79 -18.12
N GLU A 147 15.28 7.71 -18.10
CA GLU A 147 15.50 9.08 -17.63
C GLU A 147 14.15 9.77 -17.42
N LYS A 148 13.80 10.07 -16.17
CA LYS A 148 12.67 10.94 -15.84
C LYS A 148 13.01 12.37 -16.28
N LYS A 149 12.92 12.65 -17.58
CA LYS A 149 12.88 14.03 -18.07
C LYS A 149 11.48 14.55 -17.82
N ILE A 150 11.38 15.58 -16.99
CA ILE A 150 10.23 16.48 -16.96
C ILE A 150 9.93 16.80 -18.42
N PRO A 151 8.72 16.54 -18.93
CA PRO A 151 8.36 16.98 -20.27
C PRO A 151 8.26 18.49 -20.21
N PHE A 152 9.38 19.18 -20.42
CA PHE A 152 9.31 20.58 -20.81
C PHE A 152 8.50 20.59 -22.11
N PRO A 153 7.37 21.32 -22.16
CA PRO A 153 6.67 21.50 -23.41
C PRO A 153 7.66 22.11 -24.39
N VAL A 154 7.94 21.36 -25.46
CA VAL A 154 8.75 21.88 -26.56
C VAL A 154 7.94 23.06 -27.09
N PRO A 155 8.49 24.29 -27.11
CA PRO A 155 7.76 25.41 -27.64
C PRO A 155 7.42 25.09 -29.10
N ASP A 156 6.12 25.00 -29.38
CA ASP A 156 5.61 24.94 -30.73
C ASP A 156 6.26 26.11 -31.46
N GLY A 157 7.05 25.87 -32.50
CA GLY A 157 7.85 26.89 -33.19
C GLY A 157 7.03 27.96 -33.92
N ILE A 158 5.77 28.14 -33.53
CA ILE A 158 4.81 29.11 -34.01
C ILE A 158 5.06 30.41 -33.24
N PRO A 159 5.29 31.54 -33.93
CA PRO A 159 5.38 32.83 -33.25
C PRO A 159 4.06 33.10 -32.52
N LYS A 160 4.16 33.58 -31.27
CA LYS A 160 3.00 33.92 -30.43
C LYS A 160 2.03 34.82 -31.20
N SER A 161 0.74 34.60 -31.01
CA SER A 161 -0.29 35.47 -31.60
C SER A 161 -0.27 36.85 -30.93
N LYS A 162 -0.83 37.87 -31.61
CA LYS A 162 -0.86 39.24 -31.08
C LYS A 162 -1.65 39.34 -29.77
N ASP A 163 -2.73 38.58 -29.67
CA ASP A 163 -3.62 38.57 -28.51
C ASP A 163 -2.92 37.94 -27.29
N GLU A 164 -2.14 36.86 -27.49
CA GLU A 164 -1.32 36.25 -26.44
C GLU A 164 -0.21 37.19 -25.93
N LEU A 165 0.36 38.00 -26.82
CA LEU A 165 1.40 38.96 -26.45
C LEU A 165 0.85 40.07 -25.55
N GLU A 166 -0.37 40.55 -25.82
CA GLU A 166 -1.04 41.57 -25.02
C GLU A 166 -1.48 41.03 -23.65
N GLU A 167 -1.97 39.78 -23.60
CA GLU A 167 -2.35 39.13 -22.34
C GLU A 167 -1.13 38.92 -21.43
N GLU A 168 0.01 38.51 -21.98
CA GLU A 168 1.26 38.37 -21.23
C GLU A 168 1.78 39.71 -20.67
N GLU A 169 1.59 40.81 -21.40
CA GLU A 169 1.94 42.15 -20.93
C GLU A 169 1.02 42.60 -19.79
N LYS A 170 -0.29 42.32 -19.91
CA LYS A 170 -1.31 42.71 -18.93
C LYS A 170 -1.27 41.86 -17.66
N ALA A 171 -0.94 40.58 -17.76
CA ALA A 171 -0.80 39.67 -16.63
C ALA A 171 0.53 39.85 -15.89
N ARG A 172 1.41 40.73 -16.38
CA ARG A 172 2.72 40.95 -15.79
C ARG A 172 2.62 41.66 -14.45
N MET A 173 3.38 41.17 -13.46
CA MET A 173 3.56 41.90 -12.20
C MET A 173 4.27 43.24 -12.44
N PRO A 174 3.93 44.29 -11.67
CA PRO A 174 4.57 45.59 -11.79
C PRO A 174 6.08 45.47 -11.53
N ASP A 175 6.88 45.97 -12.49
CA ASP A 175 8.33 45.92 -12.40
C ASP A 175 8.90 47.06 -11.55
N SER A 176 9.97 46.77 -10.81
CA SER A 176 10.82 47.80 -10.21
C SER A 176 11.68 48.51 -11.27
N SER A 177 12.22 49.69 -10.95
CA SER A 177 13.12 50.43 -11.85
C SER A 177 14.33 49.61 -12.29
N HIS A 178 14.89 48.81 -11.37
CA HIS A 178 16.06 47.97 -11.63
C HIS A 178 15.74 46.80 -12.56
N THR A 179 14.62 46.09 -12.34
CA THR A 179 14.21 44.96 -13.19
C THR A 179 13.79 45.40 -14.59
N ARG A 180 13.19 46.60 -14.71
CA ARG A 180 12.91 47.23 -16.01
C ARG A 180 14.19 47.50 -16.80
N LEU A 181 15.23 48.03 -16.14
CA LEU A 181 16.52 48.31 -16.78
C LEU A 181 17.20 47.03 -17.28
N LEU A 182 17.28 45.99 -16.43
CA LEU A 182 17.90 44.71 -16.79
C LEU A 182 17.21 44.07 -18.00
N ARG A 183 15.89 44.18 -18.09
CA ARG A 183 15.14 43.63 -19.23
C ARG A 183 15.33 44.44 -20.51
N ALA A 184 15.39 45.77 -20.41
CA ALA A 184 15.68 46.62 -21.56
C ALA A 184 17.07 46.31 -22.14
N MET A 185 18.05 46.06 -21.27
CA MET A 185 19.41 45.70 -21.68
C MET A 185 19.58 44.23 -22.07
N GLY A 186 18.74 43.33 -21.54
CA GLY A 186 18.72 41.90 -21.88
C GLY A 186 17.78 41.51 -23.02
N ARG A 187 17.31 42.49 -23.82
CA ARG A 187 16.36 42.25 -24.92
C ARG A 187 16.93 41.34 -26.02
N PHE A 188 18.25 41.32 -26.18
CA PHE A 188 18.92 40.46 -27.15
C PHE A 188 19.70 39.36 -26.41
N PRO A 189 19.68 38.11 -26.93
CA PRO A 189 20.53 37.05 -26.42
C PRO A 189 22.00 37.46 -26.47
N ALA A 190 22.82 36.97 -25.53
CA ALA A 190 24.25 37.30 -25.45
C ALA A 190 25.05 36.94 -26.72
N TRP A 191 24.51 36.08 -27.58
CA TRP A 191 25.11 35.65 -28.85
C TRP A 191 24.57 36.42 -30.07
N TYR A 192 23.58 37.30 -29.90
CA TYR A 192 22.99 38.09 -30.98
C TYR A 192 23.27 39.57 -30.77
N SER A 193 24.02 40.17 -31.71
CA SER A 193 24.19 41.62 -31.80
C SER A 193 23.45 42.10 -33.04
N GLN A 194 22.57 43.10 -32.88
CA GLN A 194 21.90 43.72 -34.03
C GLN A 194 22.96 44.30 -34.96
N ALA A 195 22.88 43.97 -36.25
CA ALA A 195 23.78 44.54 -37.25
C ALA A 195 23.59 46.06 -37.31
N PRO A 196 24.66 46.87 -37.40
CA PRO A 196 24.54 48.31 -37.54
C PRO A 196 23.68 48.65 -38.76
N ASP A 197 22.72 49.54 -38.58
CA ASP A 197 21.97 50.12 -39.70
C ASP A 197 22.97 50.89 -40.57
N HIS A 198 23.30 50.34 -41.73
CA HIS A 198 24.10 51.04 -42.71
C HIS A 198 23.18 52.04 -43.38
N GLU A 199 23.38 53.31 -43.06
CA GLU A 199 22.77 54.42 -43.78
C GLU A 199 23.18 54.27 -45.26
N SER A 200 22.22 53.99 -46.12
CA SER A 200 22.43 53.99 -47.57
C SER A 200 22.20 55.42 -48.06
N ASP A 201 23.31 56.08 -48.43
CA ASP A 201 23.35 57.34 -49.19
C ASP A 201 23.11 57.07 -50.69
#